data_AF-A0A8T3UFF4-F1
#
_entry.id   AF-A0A8T3UFF4-F1
#
_cell.length_a   1.000
_cell.length_b   1.000
_cell.length_c   1.000
_cell.angle_alpha   90.00
_cell.angle_beta   90.00
_cell.angle_gamma   90.00
#
_symmetry.space_group_name_H-M   'P 1'
#
loop_
_entity.id
_entity.type
_entity.pdbx_description
1 polymer ?
#
loop_
_entity_poly.entity_id
_entity_poly.type
_entity_poly.pdbx_seq_one_letter_code
_entity_poly.pdbx_strand_id
1 'polypeptide(L)'
;MKEFKLEELKKAIDPNDPKKAIKYLGETITREQMYTYIVNKIIDQKDNQCVFLPMPTMYNLFMSFIQDMCDEPYKLLSDIIQEKPTLEINKLKELETKEVETVGPIAKYLLNKFNLEDYDDFRKKYIDTDFEYRWWPLFVKYILEKNNGKAKKFELLSPFYAPKNSMSDYDLFAPEDFEVIDDYKFANEREQCALSI
;
A
#
# COMPACT_ATOMS: atom_id res chain seq x y z
N MET A 1 -14.45 18.21 2.23
CA MET A 1 -13.22 17.44 2.49
C MET A 1 -12.13 18.32 3.12
N LYS A 2 -11.23 17.75 3.93
CA LYS A 2 -9.91 18.34 4.21
C LYS A 2 -8.95 17.85 3.11
N GLU A 3 -8.33 18.77 2.38
CA GLU A 3 -7.32 18.44 1.36
C GLU A 3 -6.03 17.90 2.01
N PHE A 4 -5.47 16.81 1.48
CA PHE A 4 -4.16 16.30 1.91
C PHE A 4 -3.03 17.28 1.56
N LYS A 5 -2.17 17.58 2.54
CA LYS A 5 -1.02 18.50 2.43
C LYS A 5 0.18 17.91 3.16
N LEU A 6 1.27 17.68 2.42
CA LEU A 6 2.49 17.09 2.97
C LEU A 6 3.06 17.90 4.16
N GLU A 7 2.98 19.23 4.11
CA GLU A 7 3.47 20.09 5.19
C GLU A 7 2.60 20.03 6.46
N GLU A 8 1.34 19.60 6.37
CA GLU A 8 0.52 19.30 7.57
C GLU A 8 0.79 17.89 8.10
N LEU A 9 1.11 16.92 7.22
CA LEU A 9 1.61 15.60 7.63
C LEU A 9 2.94 15.73 8.40
N LYS A 10 3.89 16.53 7.92
CA LYS A 10 5.17 16.79 8.61
C LYS A 10 4.96 17.40 10.01
N LYS A 11 4.00 18.32 10.16
CA LYS A 11 3.58 18.86 11.49
C LYS A 11 2.82 17.86 12.36
N ALA A 12 2.36 16.75 11.79
CA ALA A 12 1.67 15.67 12.49
C ALA A 12 2.63 14.55 12.97
N ILE A 13 3.90 14.56 12.56
CA ILE A 13 4.92 13.64 13.07
C ILE A 13 5.23 13.95 14.54
N ASP A 14 5.13 12.93 15.40
CA ASP A 14 5.88 12.84 16.66
C ASP A 14 6.82 11.62 16.53
N PRO A 15 8.15 11.75 16.75
CA PRO A 15 9.10 10.64 16.67
C PRO A 15 8.81 9.46 17.61
N ASN A 16 7.94 9.63 18.61
CA ASN A 16 7.59 8.65 19.63
C ASN A 16 6.13 8.18 19.58
N ASP A 17 5.28 8.78 18.74
CA ASP A 17 3.89 8.33 18.52
C ASP A 17 3.40 8.66 17.09
N PRO A 18 3.25 7.67 16.19
CA PRO A 18 2.78 7.92 14.84
C PRO A 18 1.28 8.21 14.73
N LYS A 19 0.47 8.02 15.79
CA LYS A 19 -1.00 8.11 15.73
C LYS A 19 -1.52 9.42 15.17
N LYS A 20 -0.88 10.54 15.51
CA LYS A 20 -1.27 11.88 15.01
C LYS A 20 -1.09 11.98 13.48
N ALA A 21 -0.01 11.43 12.93
CA ALA A 21 0.27 11.40 11.50
C ALA A 21 -0.61 10.38 10.74
N ILE A 22 -0.77 9.18 11.31
CA ILE A 22 -1.69 8.12 10.83
C ILE A 22 -3.11 8.67 10.73
N LYS A 23 -3.60 9.34 11.78
CA LYS A 23 -4.94 9.96 11.80
C LYS A 23 -5.06 11.09 10.79
N TYR A 24 -4.04 11.93 10.61
CA TYR A 24 -4.06 12.97 9.58
C TYR A 24 -4.19 12.37 8.17
N LEU A 25 -3.43 11.32 7.85
CA LEU A 25 -3.60 10.58 6.59
C LEU A 25 -5.02 10.02 6.48
N GLY A 26 -5.50 9.30 7.50
CA GLY A 26 -6.83 8.71 7.54
C GLY A 26 -8.00 9.70 7.50
N GLU A 27 -7.77 11.00 7.71
CA GLU A 27 -8.75 12.07 7.54
C GLU A 27 -8.68 12.80 6.19
N THR A 28 -7.59 12.65 5.41
CA THR A 28 -7.29 13.56 4.28
C THR A 28 -6.87 12.87 2.97
N ILE A 29 -6.30 11.67 3.02
CA ILE A 29 -5.80 10.98 1.83
C ILE A 29 -6.94 10.26 1.09
N THR A 30 -6.88 10.30 -0.23
CA THR A 30 -7.83 9.63 -1.13
C THR A 30 -7.32 8.26 -1.57
N ARG A 31 -8.22 7.40 -2.05
CA ARG A 31 -7.84 6.10 -2.63
C ARG A 31 -6.88 6.29 -3.82
N GLU A 32 -7.14 7.27 -4.68
CA GLU A 32 -6.28 7.59 -5.83
C GLU A 32 -4.84 7.91 -5.39
N GLN A 33 -4.65 8.72 -4.35
CA GLN A 33 -3.33 9.10 -3.84
C GLN A 33 -2.57 7.88 -3.28
N MET A 34 -3.24 7.00 -2.53
CA MET A 34 -2.61 5.80 -1.98
C MET A 34 -2.19 4.81 -3.07
N TYR A 35 -3.06 4.53 -4.04
CA TYR A 35 -2.72 3.64 -5.17
C TYR A 35 -1.65 4.27 -6.09
N THR A 36 -1.68 5.58 -6.32
CA THR A 36 -0.61 6.31 -7.05
C THR A 36 0.75 6.13 -6.36
N TYR A 37 0.79 6.27 -5.03
CA TYR A 37 2.00 6.04 -4.23
C TYR A 37 2.52 4.59 -4.38
N ILE A 38 1.66 3.59 -4.25
CA ILE A 38 2.04 2.17 -4.39
C ILE A 38 2.59 1.88 -5.80
N VAL A 39 1.90 2.35 -6.84
CA VAL A 39 2.30 2.14 -8.24
C VAL A 39 3.65 2.79 -8.53
N ASN A 40 3.86 4.04 -8.10
CA ASN A 40 5.16 4.71 -8.22
C ASN A 40 6.25 3.94 -7.47
N LYS A 41 6.01 3.52 -6.22
CA LYS A 41 6.97 2.73 -5.42
C LYS A 41 7.36 1.40 -6.07
N ILE A 42 6.50 0.80 -6.91
CA ILE A 42 6.87 -0.36 -7.74
C ILE A 42 7.70 0.08 -8.97
N ILE A 43 7.28 1.13 -9.67
CA ILE A 43 7.93 1.64 -10.89
C ILE A 43 9.36 2.12 -10.60
N ASP A 44 9.58 2.85 -9.50
CA ASP A 44 10.90 3.36 -9.08
C ASP A 44 11.87 2.22 -8.72
N GLN A 45 11.33 1.04 -8.36
CA GLN A 45 12.10 -0.17 -8.05
C GLN A 45 12.18 -1.17 -9.22
N LYS A 46 11.58 -0.88 -10.39
CA LYS A 46 11.29 -1.89 -11.41
C LYS A 46 12.52 -2.55 -12.03
N ASP A 47 13.67 -1.87 -12.02
CA ASP A 47 14.95 -2.37 -12.56
C ASP A 47 15.89 -2.92 -11.46
N ASN A 48 15.49 -2.88 -10.18
CA ASN A 48 16.22 -3.50 -9.07
C ASN A 48 16.11 -5.03 -9.11
N GLN A 49 16.91 -5.75 -8.31
CA GLN A 49 16.75 -7.21 -8.17
C GLN A 49 15.42 -7.59 -7.49
N CYS A 50 14.96 -6.76 -6.56
CA CYS A 50 13.78 -6.96 -5.71
C CYS A 50 12.94 -5.68 -5.66
N VAL A 51 11.61 -5.82 -5.61
CA VAL A 51 10.68 -4.76 -5.20
C VAL A 51 10.28 -4.99 -3.75
N PHE A 52 10.46 -3.98 -2.91
CA PHE A 52 10.04 -3.96 -1.51
C PHE A 52 8.76 -3.12 -1.36
N LEU A 53 7.70 -3.70 -0.79
CA LEU A 53 6.47 -2.97 -0.42
C LEU A 53 6.06 -3.27 1.04
N PRO A 54 5.32 -2.37 1.70
CA PRO A 54 4.63 -2.71 2.95
C PRO A 54 3.59 -3.83 2.73
N MET A 55 3.16 -4.43 3.84
CA MET A 55 1.90 -5.17 3.90
C MET A 55 0.72 -4.28 3.42
N PRO A 56 -0.30 -4.82 2.74
CA PRO A 56 -1.44 -4.04 2.24
C PRO A 56 -2.47 -3.66 3.33
N THR A 57 -2.02 -3.48 4.57
CA THR A 57 -2.82 -2.91 5.66
C THR A 57 -2.67 -1.40 5.64
N MET A 58 -3.71 -0.67 6.05
CA MET A 58 -3.67 0.78 6.07
C MET A 58 -2.65 1.34 7.06
N TYR A 59 -2.43 0.67 8.19
CA TYR A 59 -1.34 1.00 9.11
C TYR A 59 0.03 0.91 8.41
N ASN A 60 0.35 -0.20 7.75
CA ASN A 60 1.67 -0.39 7.13
C ASN A 60 1.85 0.47 5.87
N LEU A 61 0.79 0.74 5.13
CA LEU A 61 0.77 1.68 4.01
C LEU A 61 1.01 3.13 4.48
N PHE A 62 0.29 3.60 5.50
CA PHE A 62 0.50 4.93 6.07
C PHE A 62 1.90 5.08 6.70
N MET A 63 2.39 4.09 7.44
CA MET A 63 3.74 4.13 8.00
C MET A 63 4.81 4.15 6.91
N SER A 64 4.68 3.36 5.85
CA SER A 64 5.63 3.41 4.72
C SER A 64 5.53 4.72 3.94
N PHE A 65 4.33 5.29 3.74
CA PHE A 65 4.15 6.61 3.13
C PHE A 65 4.84 7.70 3.97
N ILE A 66 4.75 7.62 5.31
CA ILE A 66 5.44 8.55 6.22
C ILE A 66 6.96 8.39 6.12
N GLN A 67 7.48 7.16 6.01
CA GLN A 67 8.93 6.94 5.82
C GLN A 67 9.43 7.60 4.54
N ASP A 68 8.79 7.28 3.40
CA ASP A 68 9.16 7.75 2.07
C ASP A 68 9.03 9.28 1.91
N MET A 69 8.07 9.92 2.58
CA MET A 69 7.68 11.32 2.32
C MET A 69 8.09 12.33 3.42
N CYS A 70 8.55 11.87 4.59
CA CYS A 70 8.84 12.72 5.76
C CYS A 70 10.21 12.43 6.39
N ASP A 71 11.24 12.20 5.57
CA ASP A 71 12.65 12.05 5.97
C ASP A 71 12.90 10.86 6.95
N GLU A 72 12.20 9.75 6.70
CA GLU A 72 12.25 8.51 7.49
C GLU A 72 12.18 8.68 9.04
N PRO A 73 11.06 9.16 9.62
CA PRO A 73 11.05 9.61 11.01
C PRO A 73 11.03 8.48 12.06
N TYR A 74 10.93 7.22 11.62
CA TYR A 74 10.83 6.02 12.49
C TYR A 74 11.84 4.94 12.09
N LYS A 75 12.14 4.03 13.01
CA LYS A 75 12.93 2.82 12.75
C LYS A 75 12.00 1.73 12.21
N LEU A 76 12.30 1.17 11.02
CA LEU A 76 11.69 -0.06 10.54
C LEU A 76 12.41 -1.25 11.18
N LEU A 77 11.70 -2.12 11.89
CA LEU A 77 12.28 -3.27 12.58
C LEU A 77 12.36 -4.48 11.63
N SER A 78 13.34 -4.45 10.72
CA SER A 78 13.57 -5.51 9.73
C SER A 78 13.97 -6.85 10.34
N ASP A 79 14.73 -6.81 11.43
CA ASP A 79 15.54 -7.94 11.88
C ASP A 79 14.78 -8.90 12.82
N ILE A 80 13.59 -8.48 13.28
CA ILE A 80 12.62 -9.32 14.00
C ILE A 80 12.12 -10.47 13.09
N ILE A 81 12.12 -10.27 11.78
CA ILE A 81 11.65 -11.27 10.80
C ILE A 81 12.83 -12.14 10.37
N GLN A 82 13.00 -13.28 11.05
CA GLN A 82 14.11 -14.23 10.83
C GLN A 82 14.21 -14.73 9.39
N GLU A 83 13.07 -14.99 8.73
CA GLU A 83 13.00 -15.26 7.30
C GLU A 83 11.92 -14.37 6.67
N LYS A 84 12.33 -13.40 5.86
CA LYS A 84 11.39 -12.54 5.13
C LYS A 84 10.79 -13.31 3.94
N PRO A 85 9.46 -13.33 3.76
CA PRO A 85 8.82 -14.04 2.66
C PRO A 85 9.19 -13.40 1.32
N THR A 86 10.15 -14.03 0.63
CA THR A 86 10.60 -13.63 -0.70
C THR A 86 9.85 -14.44 -1.75
N LEU A 87 9.17 -13.77 -2.67
CA LEU A 87 8.46 -14.42 -3.78
C LEU A 87 9.17 -14.15 -5.11
N GLU A 88 9.42 -15.20 -5.88
CA GLU A 88 9.93 -15.10 -7.25
C GLU A 88 8.79 -14.76 -8.20
N ILE A 89 8.87 -13.60 -8.86
CA ILE A 89 7.78 -13.02 -9.66
C ILE A 89 7.43 -13.91 -10.85
N ASN A 90 8.41 -14.56 -11.47
CA ASN A 90 8.22 -15.52 -12.56
C ASN A 90 7.62 -16.87 -12.13
N LYS A 91 7.52 -17.16 -10.82
CA LYS A 91 6.81 -18.34 -10.29
C LYS A 91 5.34 -18.05 -9.97
N LEU A 92 4.92 -16.78 -10.03
CA LEU A 92 3.52 -16.37 -9.87
C LEU A 92 2.70 -16.73 -11.12
N LYS A 93 1.95 -17.84 -11.01
CA LYS A 93 0.88 -18.20 -11.95
C LYS A 93 -0.36 -17.35 -11.66
N GLU A 94 -0.94 -16.79 -12.72
CA GLU A 94 -2.29 -16.23 -12.69
C GLU A 94 -3.36 -17.34 -12.79
N LEU A 95 -4.60 -16.96 -12.49
CA LEU A 95 -5.80 -17.74 -12.81
C LEU A 95 -6.33 -17.32 -14.18
N GLU A 96 -7.02 -18.23 -14.86
CA GLU A 96 -7.92 -17.86 -15.96
C GLU A 96 -9.09 -17.05 -15.37
N THR A 97 -9.06 -15.73 -15.56
CA THR A 97 -10.04 -14.82 -14.94
C THR A 97 -11.39 -14.90 -15.63
N LYS A 98 -12.47 -15.02 -14.85
CA LYS A 98 -13.82 -14.75 -15.33
C LYS A 98 -14.02 -13.24 -15.55
N GLU A 99 -14.91 -12.89 -16.47
CA GLU A 99 -15.38 -11.53 -16.65
C GLU A 99 -16.22 -11.09 -15.43
N VAL A 100 -16.14 -9.80 -15.07
CA VAL A 100 -16.92 -9.16 -14.00
C VAL A 100 -17.44 -7.83 -14.52
N GLU A 101 -18.67 -7.46 -14.19
CA GLU A 101 -19.33 -6.27 -14.76
C GLU A 101 -19.07 -4.97 -13.97
N THR A 102 -18.89 -3.90 -14.73
CA THR A 102 -18.88 -2.48 -14.35
C THR A 102 -17.66 -1.94 -13.57
N VAL A 103 -17.26 -0.74 -13.98
CA VAL A 103 -15.98 -0.09 -13.63
C VAL A 103 -16.20 1.06 -12.65
N GLY A 104 -15.45 1.08 -11.55
CA GLY A 104 -15.39 2.18 -10.59
C GLY A 104 -14.63 3.39 -11.17
N PRO A 105 -15.17 4.63 -11.10
CA PRO A 105 -14.55 5.79 -11.74
C PRO A 105 -13.09 6.07 -11.33
N ILE A 106 -12.73 5.76 -10.09
CA ILE A 106 -11.37 5.96 -9.53
C ILE A 106 -10.38 4.96 -10.13
N ALA A 107 -10.78 3.69 -10.25
CA ALA A 107 -9.98 2.68 -10.95
C ALA A 107 -9.79 3.12 -12.39
N LYS A 108 -10.87 3.46 -13.11
CA LYS A 108 -10.80 3.92 -14.51
C LYS A 108 -9.83 5.07 -14.73
N TYR A 109 -9.79 6.02 -13.79
CA TYR A 109 -8.85 7.14 -13.86
C TYR A 109 -7.38 6.68 -13.70
N LEU A 110 -7.07 5.87 -12.68
CA LEU A 110 -5.73 5.33 -12.47
C LEU A 110 -5.26 4.48 -13.66
N LEU A 111 -6.15 3.67 -14.20
CA LEU A 111 -5.91 2.80 -15.36
C LEU A 111 -5.51 3.60 -16.60
N ASN A 112 -6.31 4.61 -16.96
CA ASN A 112 -5.99 5.51 -18.07
C ASN A 112 -4.70 6.31 -17.83
N LYS A 113 -4.45 6.77 -16.60
CA LYS A 113 -3.27 7.57 -16.21
C LYS A 113 -1.95 6.82 -16.36
N PHE A 114 -1.95 5.50 -16.14
CA PHE A 114 -0.76 4.64 -16.23
C PHE A 114 -0.75 3.71 -17.46
N ASN A 115 -1.68 3.89 -18.41
CA ASN A 115 -1.83 3.07 -19.62
C ASN A 115 -2.00 1.55 -19.32
N LEU A 116 -2.96 1.24 -18.45
CA LEU A 116 -3.32 -0.10 -17.98
C LEU A 116 -4.75 -0.44 -18.45
N GLU A 117 -5.01 -1.69 -18.87
CA GLU A 117 -6.36 -2.17 -19.25
C GLU A 117 -7.11 -2.65 -17.98
N ASP A 118 -8.46 -2.65 -17.93
CA ASP A 118 -9.23 -2.62 -16.66
C ASP A 118 -8.84 -3.61 -15.51
N TYR A 119 -8.56 -3.08 -14.30
CA TYR A 119 -8.20 -3.79 -13.03
C TYR A 119 -9.20 -3.60 -11.86
N ASP A 120 -10.47 -3.20 -12.07
CA ASP A 120 -11.47 -2.96 -11.00
C ASP A 120 -11.61 -4.06 -9.94
N ASP A 121 -11.24 -5.27 -10.36
CA ASP A 121 -11.36 -6.50 -9.63
C ASP A 121 -10.01 -7.17 -9.34
N PHE A 122 -8.88 -6.47 -9.28
CA PHE A 122 -7.59 -7.19 -9.13
C PHE A 122 -7.45 -8.01 -7.84
N ARG A 123 -7.92 -7.54 -6.67
CA ARG A 123 -8.08 -8.43 -5.50
C ARG A 123 -9.30 -9.34 -5.65
N LYS A 124 -10.46 -8.79 -6.05
CA LYS A 124 -11.74 -9.52 -6.11
C LYS A 124 -11.72 -10.75 -7.03
N LYS A 125 -10.93 -10.74 -8.10
CA LYS A 125 -10.58 -11.90 -8.96
C LYS A 125 -10.02 -13.10 -8.17
N TYR A 126 -9.55 -12.86 -6.95
CA TYR A 126 -9.03 -13.87 -6.02
C TYR A 126 -9.79 -13.94 -4.68
N ILE A 127 -10.79 -13.08 -4.40
CA ILE A 127 -11.62 -13.18 -3.19
C ILE A 127 -12.40 -14.49 -3.22
N ASP A 128 -12.54 -15.13 -2.06
CA ASP A 128 -13.12 -16.48 -1.90
C ASP A 128 -12.41 -17.58 -2.73
N THR A 129 -11.13 -17.38 -3.09
CA THR A 129 -10.29 -18.39 -3.77
C THR A 129 -9.08 -18.80 -2.93
N ASP A 130 -8.54 -20.00 -3.21
CA ASP A 130 -7.25 -20.51 -2.71
C ASP A 130 -6.02 -19.66 -3.11
N PHE A 131 -6.24 -18.51 -3.76
CA PHE A 131 -5.22 -17.61 -4.26
C PHE A 131 -5.37 -16.18 -3.72
N GLU A 132 -6.33 -15.87 -2.83
CA GLU A 132 -6.52 -14.49 -2.33
C GLU A 132 -5.23 -13.90 -1.77
N TYR A 133 -4.51 -14.64 -0.92
CA TYR A 133 -3.23 -14.20 -0.33
C TYR A 133 -2.13 -13.86 -1.35
N ARG A 134 -2.31 -14.14 -2.65
CA ARG A 134 -1.38 -13.81 -3.73
C ARG A 134 -1.70 -12.51 -4.46
N TRP A 135 -2.85 -11.87 -4.18
CA TRP A 135 -3.29 -10.67 -4.92
C TRP A 135 -2.24 -9.56 -4.90
N TRP A 136 -1.56 -9.35 -3.76
CA TRP A 136 -0.55 -8.29 -3.61
C TRP A 136 0.76 -8.57 -4.39
N PRO A 137 1.40 -9.75 -4.28
CA PRO A 137 2.48 -10.15 -5.20
C PRO A 137 2.11 -10.11 -6.69
N LEU A 138 0.89 -10.52 -7.04
CA LEU A 138 0.39 -10.50 -8.42
C LEU A 138 0.15 -9.07 -8.94
N PHE A 139 -0.21 -8.13 -8.07
CA PHE A 139 -0.35 -6.72 -8.42
C PHE A 139 1.01 -6.10 -8.77
N VAL A 140 2.05 -6.43 -7.99
CA VAL A 140 3.44 -6.05 -8.29
C VAL A 140 3.88 -6.62 -9.64
N LYS A 141 3.55 -7.89 -9.93
CA LYS A 141 3.82 -8.48 -11.25
C LYS A 141 3.17 -7.67 -12.39
N TYR A 142 1.87 -7.38 -12.32
CA TYR A 142 1.15 -6.64 -13.38
C TYR A 142 1.79 -5.27 -13.65
N ILE A 143 2.07 -4.50 -12.59
CA ILE A 143 2.68 -3.17 -12.72
C ILE A 143 4.09 -3.26 -13.32
N LEU A 144 4.90 -4.25 -12.94
CA LEU A 144 6.22 -4.48 -13.53
C LEU A 144 6.13 -4.83 -15.02
N GLU A 145 5.25 -5.74 -15.41
CA GLU A 145 5.15 -6.22 -16.79
C GLU A 145 4.74 -5.10 -17.76
N LYS A 146 3.76 -4.26 -17.42
CA LYS A 146 3.40 -3.09 -18.25
C LYS A 146 4.47 -2.00 -18.28
N ASN A 147 5.29 -1.87 -17.24
CA ASN A 147 6.35 -0.86 -17.15
C ASN A 147 7.74 -1.37 -17.60
N ASN A 148 7.80 -2.54 -18.26
CA ASN A 148 9.05 -3.19 -18.71
C ASN A 148 10.07 -3.39 -17.57
N GLY A 149 9.57 -3.71 -16.37
CA GLY A 149 10.35 -4.04 -15.19
C GLY A 149 11.13 -5.35 -15.34
N LYS A 150 12.26 -5.42 -14.65
CA LYS A 150 13.21 -6.55 -14.66
C LYS A 150 13.39 -7.19 -13.28
N ALA A 151 12.77 -6.64 -12.24
CA ALA A 151 12.77 -7.17 -10.88
C ALA A 151 12.26 -8.62 -10.85
N LYS A 152 13.01 -9.48 -10.14
CA LYS A 152 12.78 -10.94 -10.12
C LYS A 152 12.19 -11.41 -8.80
N LYS A 153 12.35 -10.61 -7.76
CA LYS A 153 11.86 -10.86 -6.41
C LYS A 153 10.86 -9.79 -5.98
N PHE A 154 9.92 -10.22 -5.15
CA PHE A 154 9.08 -9.38 -4.33
C PHE A 154 9.34 -9.72 -2.86
N GLU A 155 9.50 -8.71 -2.01
CA GLU A 155 9.69 -8.86 -0.57
C GLU A 155 8.74 -7.91 0.19
N LEU A 156 8.11 -8.45 1.23
CA LEU A 156 7.31 -7.66 2.17
C LEU A 156 8.24 -7.00 3.20
N LEU A 157 8.14 -5.66 3.31
CA LEU A 157 8.73 -4.90 4.41
C LEU A 157 8.11 -5.34 5.74
N SER A 158 8.89 -5.22 6.82
CA SER A 158 8.41 -5.53 8.17
C SER A 158 7.17 -4.69 8.52
N PRO A 159 6.16 -5.25 9.20
CA PRO A 159 5.02 -4.48 9.66
C PRO A 159 5.33 -3.67 10.94
N PHE A 160 6.51 -3.88 11.53
CA PHE A 160 6.89 -3.34 12.84
C PHE A 160 7.76 -2.08 12.71
N TYR A 161 7.34 -1.04 13.42
CA TYR A 161 7.99 0.26 13.47
C TYR A 161 8.20 0.68 14.93
N ALA A 162 9.24 1.45 15.21
CA ALA A 162 9.57 1.99 16.54
C ALA A 162 10.19 3.40 16.42
N PRO A 163 10.42 4.13 17.52
CA PRO A 163 11.14 5.42 17.47
C PRO A 163 12.50 5.28 16.78
N LYS A 164 12.92 6.26 15.97
CA LYS A 164 14.13 6.16 15.11
C LYS A 164 15.39 5.71 15.84
N ASN A 165 15.55 6.13 17.10
CA ASN A 165 16.70 5.84 17.96
C ASN A 165 16.47 4.68 18.95
N SER A 166 15.42 3.88 18.78
CA SER A 166 15.13 2.75 19.67
C SER A 166 16.19 1.64 19.57
N MET A 167 16.66 1.22 20.75
CA MET A 167 17.60 0.11 20.96
C MET A 167 16.88 -1.19 21.41
N SER A 168 15.55 -1.19 21.45
CA SER A 168 14.74 -2.25 22.04
C SER A 168 13.57 -2.62 21.12
N ASP A 169 13.49 -3.87 20.71
CA ASP A 169 12.41 -4.38 19.85
C ASP A 169 11.04 -4.40 20.56
N TYR A 170 11.00 -4.14 21.86
CA TYR A 170 9.76 -3.95 22.63
C TYR A 170 9.18 -2.53 22.50
N ASP A 171 9.93 -1.56 21.96
CA ASP A 171 9.48 -0.16 21.81
C ASP A 171 8.59 0.02 20.56
N LEU A 172 7.97 -1.06 20.07
CA LEU A 172 7.22 -1.09 18.83
C LEU A 172 5.89 -0.32 18.94
N PHE A 173 5.56 0.43 17.89
CA PHE A 173 4.27 1.06 17.74
C PHE A 173 3.22 -0.01 17.42
N ALA A 174 2.33 -0.26 18.38
CA ALA A 174 1.20 -1.14 18.19
C ALA A 174 0.17 -0.49 17.24
N PRO A 175 -0.27 -1.18 16.17
CA PRO A 175 -1.40 -0.72 15.37
C PRO A 175 -2.67 -0.72 16.22
N GLU A 176 -3.50 0.32 16.09
CA GLU A 176 -4.79 0.39 16.79
C GLU A 176 -5.86 -0.47 16.10
N ASP A 177 -5.84 -0.51 14.77
CA ASP A 177 -6.78 -1.27 13.92
C ASP A 177 -6.04 -2.09 12.85
N PHE A 178 -6.65 -3.20 12.42
CA PHE A 178 -6.23 -4.00 11.26
C PHE A 178 -7.28 -3.89 10.15
N GLU A 179 -7.08 -2.96 9.23
CA GLU A 179 -7.94 -2.73 8.06
C GLU A 179 -7.08 -2.80 6.80
N VAL A 180 -7.54 -3.53 5.77
CA VAL A 180 -6.84 -3.67 4.48
C VAL A 180 -7.27 -2.59 3.48
N ILE A 181 -6.42 -2.31 2.50
CA ILE A 181 -6.58 -1.17 1.58
C ILE A 181 -7.92 -1.15 0.81
N ASP A 182 -8.46 -2.30 0.42
CA ASP A 182 -9.72 -2.33 -0.33
C ASP A 182 -10.92 -1.95 0.54
N ASP A 183 -10.96 -2.55 1.74
CA ASP A 183 -12.02 -2.43 2.74
C ASP A 183 -12.06 -1.01 3.35
N TYR A 184 -10.91 -0.32 3.40
CA TYR A 184 -10.76 1.02 3.95
C TYR A 184 -11.63 2.06 3.24
N LYS A 185 -12.42 2.82 4.01
CA LYS A 185 -13.20 3.96 3.49
C LYS A 185 -12.33 5.21 3.45
N PHE A 186 -11.85 5.62 2.27
CA PHE A 186 -11.02 6.82 2.10
C PHE A 186 -11.81 8.13 2.26
N ALA A 187 -11.10 9.25 2.38
CA ALA A 187 -11.70 10.57 2.63
C ALA A 187 -12.80 10.94 1.60
N ASN A 188 -12.57 10.64 0.33
CA ASN A 188 -13.47 10.87 -0.80
C ASN A 188 -14.68 9.89 -0.87
N GLU A 189 -14.64 8.76 -0.18
CA GLU A 189 -15.72 7.76 -0.15
C GLU A 189 -16.71 8.04 0.98
N ARG A 190 -16.21 8.55 2.12
CA ARG A 190 -17.06 8.95 3.26
C ARG A 190 -18.05 10.06 2.89
N GLU A 191 -17.69 10.92 1.93
CA GLU A 191 -18.57 11.99 1.43
C GLU A 191 -19.72 11.48 0.55
N GLN A 192 -19.58 10.33 -0.13
CA GLN A 192 -20.66 9.76 -0.95
C GLN A 192 -21.84 9.26 -0.11
N CYS A 193 -21.57 8.69 1.06
CA CYS A 193 -22.62 8.33 2.02
C CYS A 193 -23.36 9.55 2.60
N ALA A 194 -22.70 10.72 2.67
CA ALA A 194 -23.27 11.95 3.22
C ALA A 194 -24.17 12.72 2.23
N LEU A 195 -24.14 12.37 0.94
CA LEU A 195 -24.98 12.95 -0.12
C LEU A 195 -26.16 12.05 -0.51
N SER A 196 -26.43 11.01 0.29
CA SER A 196 -27.46 9.98 0.04
C SER A 196 -28.62 10.04 1.05
N ILE A 197 -28.88 11.20 1.65
CA ILE A 197 -29.89 11.48 2.69
C ILE A 197 -30.62 12.79 2.35
#